data_AF-A0A1R3RHA9-F1
#
_entry.id   AF-A0A1R3RHA9-F1
#
_cell.length_a   1.000
_cell.length_b   1.000
_cell.length_c   1.000
_cell.angle_alpha   90.00
_cell.angle_beta   90.00
_cell.angle_gamma   90.00
#
_symmetry.space_group_name_H-M   'P 1'
#
loop_
_entity.id
_entity.type
_entity.pdbx_description
1 polymer ?
#
loop_
_entity_poly.entity_id
_entity_poly.type
_entity_poly.pdbx_seq_one_letter_code
_entity_poly.pdbx_strand_id
1 'polypeptide(L)'
;MVEAHAVSTATPQARRLLHGSITYSAAQECERNILHEIDYWEQETEFISYLYRRRDSIRSVVAQHLGLDAVDKCHVTEPDQWMRGSFNICIRVDIDDQSQGQGRRVIMRFPLPYRIGETPCPGNMAEKILCEAGTYAWLQENCPDVPIPHLYGFGLSTGQTFTFLGNLPFFVRLVESFRQRLLTWLGYATPSRYVQRRNQAPVPLEAGFILIEYIDPSRGKMLSESWDEGRHNIQLRKNLFHGLSRTLLALTRTPLPQIGSFTLDSNGHLRLNNRPLTLRIHQLENERIPVDISRNTTHASVDSYINDILSFHESRLRHQPNAVCHLEDGFYQTSALMVMRSIWSCYFRREFLRGPFFLNLTDIHQSNIFVDDEWNIKSFIDLEWACSCPVEMIHPPYWLTSQAIDSISLEDYQILHAEFMEALAEEELKSRPGRTPFLSPILQQGWDRGTFWCSLALNSPTALFKIFYDYIQPRFSKSQNGDSTFWVITMPYWTFNAFSFIEQKVKDKHEYDKSLREAFER
;
A
#
# COMPACT_ATOMS: atom_id res chain seq x y z
N MET A 1 45.84 13.62 39.13
CA MET A 1 44.55 14.26 39.40
C MET A 1 43.78 14.24 38.10
N VAL A 2 42.82 13.32 38.00
CA VAL A 2 42.02 13.06 36.80
C VAL A 2 40.76 13.91 36.94
N GLU A 3 40.53 14.82 36.00
CA GLU A 3 39.27 15.56 35.87
C GLU A 3 38.17 14.60 35.45
N ALA A 4 37.14 14.49 36.29
CA ALA A 4 35.90 13.82 35.97
C ALA A 4 35.06 14.73 35.08
N HIS A 5 34.87 14.36 33.81
CA HIS A 5 33.87 14.98 32.96
C HIS A 5 32.48 14.66 33.52
N ALA A 6 31.78 15.70 33.99
CA ALA A 6 30.38 15.64 34.34
C ALA A 6 29.55 15.36 33.08
N VAL A 7 29.02 14.15 32.96
CA VAL A 7 27.95 13.83 32.01
C VAL A 7 26.72 14.58 32.49
N SER A 8 26.27 15.57 31.71
CA SER A 8 25.03 16.29 31.92
C SER A 8 23.87 15.30 31.91
N THR A 9 23.27 15.04 33.08
CA THR A 9 22.02 14.28 33.21
C THR A 9 20.84 15.17 32.78
N ALA A 10 20.72 15.40 31.47
CA ALA A 10 19.52 16.02 30.91
C ALA A 10 18.37 15.00 31.00
N THR A 11 17.24 15.39 31.55
CA THR A 11 16.02 14.56 31.53
C THR A 11 15.54 14.36 30.09
N PRO A 12 15.29 13.12 29.63
CA PRO A 12 14.82 12.86 28.28
C PRO A 12 13.52 13.61 27.97
N GLN A 13 13.51 14.41 26.90
CA GLN A 13 12.34 15.15 26.46
C GLN A 13 11.56 14.37 25.40
N ALA A 14 10.23 14.53 25.38
CA ALA A 14 9.40 13.92 24.34
C ALA A 14 9.77 14.46 22.95
N ARG A 15 9.85 13.58 21.96
CA ARG A 15 10.17 13.94 20.56
C ARG A 15 8.91 14.01 19.73
N ARG A 16 8.89 14.93 18.75
CA ARG A 16 7.81 15.05 17.78
C ARG A 16 7.98 14.01 16.68
N LEU A 17 6.91 13.32 16.37
CA LEU A 17 6.73 12.48 15.20
C LEU A 17 5.65 13.13 14.31
N LEU A 18 5.36 12.54 13.14
CA LEU A 18 4.29 13.03 12.25
C LEU A 18 2.91 13.02 12.93
N HIS A 19 2.64 12.04 13.79
CA HIS A 19 1.34 11.83 14.43
C HIS A 19 1.39 12.02 15.95
N GLY A 20 2.00 13.12 16.40
CA GLY A 20 2.04 13.50 17.81
C GLY A 20 3.45 13.44 18.38
N SER A 21 3.57 13.16 19.68
CA SER A 21 4.85 13.07 20.37
C SER A 21 5.05 11.71 21.01
N ILE A 22 6.29 11.24 21.04
CA ILE A 22 6.68 9.99 21.71
C ILE A 22 7.59 10.30 22.89
N THR A 23 7.39 9.61 24.01
CA THR A 23 8.31 9.67 25.17
C THR A 23 9.46 8.69 24.98
N TYR A 24 10.57 8.92 25.67
CA TYR A 24 11.70 7.97 25.63
C TYR A 24 11.28 6.56 26.06
N SER A 25 10.46 6.44 27.11
CA SER A 25 9.97 5.13 27.59
C SER A 25 9.16 4.39 26.54
N ALA A 26 8.25 5.07 25.85
CA ALA A 26 7.44 4.48 24.78
C ALA A 26 8.30 4.15 23.54
N ALA A 27 9.31 4.97 23.24
CA ALA A 27 10.22 4.71 22.13
C ALA A 27 11.10 3.48 22.37
N GLN A 28 11.51 3.24 23.62
CA GLN A 28 12.35 2.10 24.00
C GLN A 28 11.62 0.76 23.83
N GLU A 29 10.30 0.74 24.04
CA GLU A 29 9.44 -0.43 23.88
C GLU A 29 8.93 -0.60 22.43
N CYS A 30 9.22 0.35 21.54
CA CYS A 30 8.73 0.32 20.17
C CYS A 30 9.63 -0.53 19.26
N GLU A 31 9.02 -1.47 18.54
CA GLU A 31 9.71 -2.26 17.50
C GLU A 31 10.09 -1.43 16.26
N ARG A 32 9.44 -0.28 16.06
CA ARG A 32 9.73 0.62 14.92
C ARG A 32 11.05 1.34 15.12
N ASN A 33 11.70 1.68 14.02
CA ASN A 33 12.92 2.47 14.02
C ASN A 33 12.62 3.95 14.31
N ILE A 34 12.36 4.29 15.57
CA ILE A 34 12.03 5.63 16.03
C ILE A 34 13.13 6.65 15.69
N LEU A 35 14.40 6.25 15.71
CA LEU A 35 15.50 7.13 15.28
C LEU A 35 15.32 7.63 13.84
N HIS A 36 14.85 6.76 12.95
CA HIS A 36 14.54 7.13 11.57
C HIS A 36 13.25 7.97 11.47
N GLU A 37 12.23 7.69 12.30
CA GLU A 37 10.96 8.41 12.26
C GLU A 37 11.01 9.85 12.79
N ILE A 38 11.93 10.16 13.71
CA ILE A 38 12.07 11.51 14.29
C ILE A 38 12.39 12.55 13.22
N ASP A 39 13.17 12.19 12.20
CA ASP A 39 13.59 13.09 11.13
C ASP A 39 12.43 13.45 10.18
N TYR A 40 11.32 12.69 10.19
CA TYR A 40 10.19 12.94 9.30
C TYR A 40 9.51 14.28 9.55
N TRP A 41 9.50 14.78 10.79
CA TRP A 41 8.83 16.04 11.12
C TRP A 41 9.48 17.24 10.41
N GLU A 42 10.82 17.29 10.40
CA GLU A 42 11.56 18.37 9.73
C GLU A 42 11.43 18.25 8.20
N GLN A 43 11.55 17.03 7.66
CA GLN A 43 11.40 16.76 6.24
C GLN A 43 9.97 17.08 5.73
N GLU A 44 8.94 16.80 6.53
CA GLU A 44 7.55 17.22 6.23
C GLU A 44 7.44 18.74 6.17
N THR A 45 8.00 19.44 7.16
CA THR A 45 7.94 20.90 7.24
C THR A 45 8.62 21.56 6.04
N GLU A 46 9.78 21.04 5.63
CA GLU A 46 10.50 21.50 4.45
C GLU A 46 9.68 21.25 3.17
N PHE A 47 9.09 20.07 3.03
CA PHE A 47 8.31 19.70 1.85
C PHE A 47 7.01 20.52 1.72
N ILE A 48 6.28 20.73 2.82
CA ILE A 48 5.11 21.62 2.86
C ILE A 48 5.52 23.05 2.46
N SER A 49 6.63 23.56 2.99
CA SER A 49 7.15 24.88 2.65
C SER A 49 7.54 24.99 1.16
N TYR A 50 8.11 23.92 0.59
CA TYR A 50 8.38 23.82 -0.84
C TYR A 50 7.09 23.91 -1.67
N LEU A 51 6.07 23.12 -1.34
CA LEU A 51 4.79 23.13 -2.06
C LEU A 51 4.09 24.49 -1.97
N TYR A 52 4.12 25.12 -0.79
CA TYR A 52 3.47 26.42 -0.57
C TYR A 52 4.10 27.53 -1.41
N ARG A 53 5.43 27.54 -1.54
CA ARG A 53 6.17 28.47 -2.40
C ARG A 53 5.88 28.26 -3.89
N ARG A 54 5.41 27.07 -4.30
CA ARG A 54 5.11 26.72 -5.70
C ARG A 54 3.61 26.63 -6.00
N ARG A 55 2.74 27.24 -5.20
CA ARG A 55 1.28 27.24 -5.43
C ARG A 55 0.86 27.77 -6.82
N ASP A 56 1.57 28.76 -7.37
CA ASP A 56 1.26 29.28 -8.71
C ASP A 56 1.63 28.27 -9.82
N SER A 57 2.66 27.46 -9.58
CA SER A 57 2.99 26.32 -10.45
C SER A 57 1.91 25.24 -10.36
N ILE A 58 1.41 24.94 -9.15
CA ILE A 58 0.30 24.00 -8.92
C ILE A 58 -0.94 24.45 -9.70
N ARG A 59 -1.35 25.73 -9.58
CA ARG A 59 -2.49 26.31 -10.33
C ARG A 59 -2.31 26.13 -11.84
N SER A 60 -1.12 26.44 -12.34
CA SER A 60 -0.78 26.34 -13.76
C SER A 60 -0.90 24.90 -14.28
N VAL A 61 -0.40 23.93 -13.52
CA VAL A 61 -0.52 22.50 -13.85
C VAL A 61 -1.96 22.04 -13.87
N VAL A 62 -2.74 22.39 -12.84
CA VAL A 62 -4.15 21.98 -12.78
C VAL A 62 -4.92 22.53 -13.96
N ALA A 63 -4.79 23.83 -14.26
CA ALA A 63 -5.42 24.45 -15.41
C ALA A 63 -5.04 23.75 -16.72
N GLN A 64 -3.76 23.40 -16.85
CA GLN A 64 -3.20 22.74 -18.02
C GLN A 64 -3.72 21.30 -18.22
N HIS A 65 -3.90 20.51 -17.15
CA HIS A 65 -4.44 19.15 -17.21
C HIS A 65 -5.96 19.10 -17.38
N LEU A 66 -6.66 20.16 -16.98
CA LEU A 66 -8.09 20.30 -17.13
C LEU A 66 -8.50 21.01 -18.43
N GLY A 67 -7.54 21.56 -19.16
CA GLY A 67 -7.78 22.27 -20.42
C GLY A 67 -8.49 23.61 -20.21
N LEU A 68 -8.21 24.31 -19.11
CA LEU A 68 -8.81 25.61 -18.79
C LEU A 68 -8.12 26.74 -19.55
N ASP A 69 -8.90 27.72 -20.01
CA ASP A 69 -8.40 28.88 -20.76
C ASP A 69 -7.63 29.90 -19.89
N ALA A 70 -7.87 29.89 -18.57
CA ALA A 70 -7.28 30.84 -17.64
C ALA A 70 -6.88 30.16 -16.33
N VAL A 71 -5.63 30.39 -15.89
CA VAL A 71 -5.08 29.89 -14.62
C VAL A 71 -5.78 30.52 -13.41
N ASP A 72 -6.35 31.72 -13.57
CA ASP A 72 -7.06 32.44 -12.51
C ASP A 72 -8.35 31.76 -12.06
N LYS A 73 -8.84 30.77 -12.82
CA LYS A 73 -9.96 29.93 -12.42
C LYS A 73 -9.58 28.88 -11.37
N CYS A 74 -8.29 28.62 -11.14
CA CYS A 74 -7.82 27.62 -10.19
C CYS A 74 -7.40 28.29 -8.87
N HIS A 75 -8.06 27.91 -7.78
CA HIS A 75 -7.77 28.37 -6.43
C HIS A 75 -7.23 27.22 -5.58
N VAL A 76 -5.96 27.32 -5.17
CA VAL A 76 -5.33 26.34 -4.29
C VAL A 76 -5.74 26.65 -2.86
N THR A 77 -6.16 25.63 -2.10
CA THR A 77 -6.55 25.83 -0.70
C THR A 77 -5.36 26.19 0.19
N GLU A 78 -5.65 26.83 1.32
CA GLU A 78 -4.63 27.17 2.32
C GLU A 78 -4.04 25.92 3.00
N PRO A 79 -2.80 25.99 3.54
CA PRO A 79 -2.09 24.84 4.12
C PRO A 79 -2.79 24.11 5.26
N ASP A 80 -3.64 24.79 6.02
CA ASP A 80 -4.47 24.21 7.08
C ASP A 80 -5.54 23.25 6.54
N GLN A 81 -5.90 23.40 5.27
CA GLN A 81 -6.85 22.54 4.57
C GLN A 81 -6.19 21.42 3.77
N TRP A 82 -4.85 21.32 3.80
CA TRP A 82 -4.14 20.26 3.08
C TRP A 82 -4.29 18.94 3.84
N MET A 83 -4.69 17.90 3.11
CA MET A 83 -4.93 16.57 3.68
C MET A 83 -3.60 15.81 3.72
N ARG A 84 -3.23 15.32 4.90
CA ARG A 84 -1.98 14.56 5.12
C ARG A 84 -2.31 13.09 5.25
N GLY A 85 -1.80 12.28 4.33
CA GLY A 85 -1.83 10.83 4.40
C GLY A 85 -0.49 10.24 4.82
N SER A 86 -0.42 8.91 4.93
CA SER A 86 0.79 8.19 5.35
C SER A 86 1.96 8.28 4.36
N PHE A 87 1.66 8.45 3.07
CA PHE A 87 2.63 8.44 1.96
C PHE A 87 2.47 9.60 1.01
N ASN A 88 1.44 10.43 1.19
CA ASN A 88 1.09 11.49 0.25
C ASN A 88 0.55 12.70 0.99
N ILE A 89 0.76 13.87 0.41
CA ILE A 89 0.06 15.11 0.76
C ILE A 89 -0.89 15.48 -0.38
N CYS A 90 -2.13 15.79 -0.02
CA CYS A 90 -3.22 16.04 -0.95
C CYS A 90 -3.68 17.50 -0.82
N ILE A 91 -3.54 18.25 -1.90
CA ILE A 91 -3.89 19.67 -1.98
C ILE A 91 -5.17 19.79 -2.81
N ARG A 92 -6.22 20.36 -2.20
CA ARG A 92 -7.47 20.63 -2.93
C ARG A 92 -7.30 21.87 -3.80
N VAL A 93 -7.83 21.81 -5.01
CA VAL A 93 -7.90 22.95 -5.93
C VAL A 93 -9.34 23.13 -6.37
N ASP A 94 -9.89 24.30 -6.05
CA ASP A 94 -11.24 24.70 -6.38
C ASP A 94 -11.23 25.42 -7.74
N ILE A 95 -12.15 25.06 -8.64
CA ILE A 95 -12.19 25.57 -10.01
C ILE A 95 -13.47 26.38 -10.22
N ASP A 96 -13.28 27.64 -10.59
CA ASP A 96 -14.36 28.55 -10.98
C ASP A 96 -14.87 28.20 -12.37
N ASP A 97 -15.89 27.33 -12.41
CA ASP A 97 -16.60 26.99 -13.63
C ASP A 97 -18.07 27.43 -13.52
N GLN A 98 -18.40 28.54 -14.17
CA GLN A 98 -19.78 29.07 -14.20
C GLN A 98 -20.75 28.17 -14.98
N SER A 99 -20.26 27.16 -15.71
CA SER A 99 -21.10 26.33 -16.59
C SER A 99 -21.84 25.19 -15.88
N GLN A 100 -21.47 24.81 -14.65
CA GLN A 100 -22.05 23.65 -13.93
C GLN A 100 -22.73 23.97 -12.59
N GLY A 101 -22.90 25.25 -12.22
CA GLY A 101 -23.68 25.67 -11.04
C GLY A 101 -23.06 25.36 -9.66
N GLN A 102 -22.21 24.34 -9.56
CA GLN A 102 -21.26 24.09 -8.47
C GLN A 102 -19.85 24.00 -9.07
N GLY A 103 -18.92 24.80 -8.55
CA GLY A 103 -17.52 24.78 -8.99
C GLY A 103 -16.92 23.38 -8.91
N ARG A 104 -16.17 22.99 -9.95
CA ARG A 104 -15.49 21.69 -10.01
C ARG A 104 -14.33 21.68 -9.02
N ARG A 105 -14.12 20.56 -8.33
CA ARG A 105 -13.04 20.41 -7.34
C ARG A 105 -12.16 19.22 -7.66
N VAL A 106 -10.86 19.38 -7.49
CA VAL A 106 -9.86 18.35 -7.76
C VAL A 106 -8.85 18.27 -6.62
N ILE A 107 -8.17 17.14 -6.51
CA ILE A 107 -7.06 16.93 -5.56
C ILE A 107 -5.79 16.73 -6.37
N MET A 108 -4.78 17.52 -6.07
CA MET A 108 -3.41 17.27 -6.49
C MET A 108 -2.67 16.57 -5.36
N ARG A 109 -2.31 15.32 -5.60
CA ARG A 109 -1.64 14.40 -4.67
C ARG A 109 -0.14 14.37 -4.98
N PHE A 110 0.68 14.56 -3.96
CA PHE A 110 2.14 14.49 -4.05
C PHE A 110 2.66 13.37 -3.14
N PRO A 111 3.43 12.40 -3.65
CA PRO A 111 4.14 11.45 -2.81
C PRO A 111 5.12 12.17 -1.87
N LEU A 112 5.23 11.67 -0.64
CA LEU A 112 6.13 12.19 0.39
C LEU A 112 7.52 11.55 0.21
N PRO A 113 8.54 12.28 -0.28
CA PRO A 113 9.85 11.69 -0.62
C PRO A 113 10.51 10.95 0.56
N TYR A 114 10.31 11.49 1.77
CA TYR A 114 10.82 10.98 3.05
C TYR A 114 10.09 9.76 3.59
N ARG A 115 8.95 9.35 2.99
CA ARG A 115 8.18 8.17 3.39
C ARG A 115 8.33 7.00 2.45
N ILE A 116 8.68 7.28 1.18
CA ILE A 116 8.75 6.28 0.13
C ILE A 116 10.19 5.86 -0.20
N GLY A 117 11.19 6.42 0.48
CA GLY A 117 12.59 6.08 0.25
C GLY A 117 13.18 6.66 -1.03
N GLU A 118 12.73 7.85 -1.47
CA GLU A 118 13.27 8.48 -2.69
C GLU A 118 14.76 8.82 -2.55
N THR A 119 15.19 9.30 -1.38
CA THR A 119 16.61 9.60 -1.12
C THR A 119 17.49 8.35 -1.10
N PRO A 120 17.18 7.29 -0.33
CA PRO A 120 17.99 6.07 -0.32
C PRO A 120 17.85 5.22 -1.60
N CYS A 121 16.69 5.26 -2.27
CA CYS A 121 16.41 4.50 -3.49
C CYS A 121 15.76 5.41 -4.56
N PRO A 122 16.55 6.22 -5.28
CA PRO A 122 16.03 7.13 -6.30
C PRO A 122 15.16 6.42 -7.34
N GLY A 123 14.04 7.06 -7.69
CA GLY A 123 13.03 6.51 -8.61
C GLY A 123 11.82 5.86 -7.94
N ASN A 124 11.80 5.73 -6.61
CA ASN A 124 10.63 5.20 -5.88
C ASN A 124 9.38 6.08 -6.08
N MET A 125 9.54 7.40 -6.15
CA MET A 125 8.47 8.34 -6.48
C MET A 125 7.89 8.06 -7.86
N ALA A 126 8.74 7.87 -8.86
CA ALA A 126 8.31 7.59 -10.22
C ALA A 126 7.63 6.21 -10.30
N GLU A 127 8.23 5.19 -9.68
CA GLU A 127 7.66 3.84 -9.60
C GLU A 127 6.24 3.88 -9.00
N LYS A 128 6.09 4.55 -7.85
CA LYS A 128 4.80 4.70 -7.17
C LYS A 128 3.75 5.40 -8.04
N ILE A 129 4.10 6.53 -8.64
CA ILE A 129 3.16 7.31 -9.48
C ILE A 129 2.74 6.51 -10.71
N LEU A 130 3.69 5.83 -11.37
CA LEU A 130 3.42 5.02 -12.54
C LEU A 130 2.57 3.81 -12.20
N CYS A 131 2.76 3.21 -11.02
CA CYS A 131 1.92 2.12 -10.53
C CYS A 131 0.49 2.57 -10.24
N GLU A 132 0.30 3.68 -9.52
CA GLU A 132 -1.03 4.22 -9.25
C GLU A 132 -1.77 4.59 -10.56
N ALA A 133 -1.09 5.26 -11.50
CA ALA A 133 -1.67 5.60 -12.79
C ALA A 133 -1.97 4.36 -13.66
N GLY A 134 -1.11 3.33 -13.61
CA GLY A 134 -1.34 2.04 -14.24
C GLY A 134 -2.58 1.35 -13.69
N THR A 135 -2.78 1.36 -12.37
CA THR A 135 -3.98 0.83 -11.73
C THR A 135 -5.24 1.57 -12.16
N TYR A 136 -5.22 2.91 -12.20
CA TYR A 136 -6.34 3.70 -12.73
C TYR A 136 -6.67 3.31 -14.18
N ALA A 137 -5.67 3.21 -15.05
CA ALA A 137 -5.87 2.82 -16.45
C ALA A 137 -6.47 1.42 -16.56
N TRP A 138 -5.94 0.43 -15.82
CA TRP A 138 -6.46 -0.94 -15.84
C TRP A 138 -7.92 -1.01 -15.40
N LEU A 139 -8.25 -0.38 -14.26
CA LEU A 139 -9.60 -0.42 -13.70
C LEU A 139 -10.62 0.27 -14.61
N GLN A 140 -10.28 1.42 -15.19
CA GLN A 140 -11.16 2.13 -16.12
C GLN A 140 -11.47 1.31 -17.39
N GLU A 141 -10.52 0.48 -17.84
CA GLU A 141 -10.67 -0.35 -19.04
C GLU A 141 -11.35 -1.70 -18.76
N ASN A 142 -11.04 -2.35 -17.64
CA ASN A 142 -11.43 -3.75 -17.37
C ASN A 142 -12.48 -3.90 -16.25
N CYS A 143 -12.56 -2.93 -15.35
CA CYS A 143 -13.41 -2.97 -14.16
C CYS A 143 -14.20 -1.66 -13.98
N PRO A 144 -14.96 -1.18 -15.00
CA PRO A 144 -15.63 0.12 -14.94
C PRO A 144 -16.74 0.21 -13.86
N ASP A 145 -17.19 -0.93 -13.32
CA ASP A 145 -18.15 -1.00 -12.23
C ASP A 145 -17.51 -0.75 -10.86
N VAL A 146 -16.18 -0.81 -10.74
CA VAL A 146 -15.47 -0.50 -9.50
C VAL A 146 -15.40 1.02 -9.37
N PRO A 147 -16.05 1.60 -8.34
CA PRO A 147 -16.11 3.04 -8.22
C PRO A 147 -14.75 3.57 -7.76
N ILE A 148 -14.12 4.40 -8.59
CA ILE A 148 -12.86 5.08 -8.29
C ILE A 148 -12.95 6.54 -8.74
N PRO A 149 -12.18 7.47 -8.14
CA PRO A 149 -12.11 8.85 -8.61
C PRO A 149 -11.65 8.94 -10.06
N HIS A 150 -12.06 9.98 -10.77
CA HIS A 150 -11.47 10.23 -12.08
C HIS A 150 -10.02 10.71 -11.96
N LEU A 151 -9.09 10.05 -12.67
CA LEU A 151 -7.70 10.52 -12.84
C LEU A 151 -7.61 11.46 -14.05
N TYR A 152 -7.25 12.71 -13.81
CA TYR A 152 -7.11 13.74 -14.85
C TYR A 152 -5.71 13.79 -15.46
N GLY A 153 -4.70 13.31 -14.73
CA GLY A 153 -3.34 13.20 -15.21
C GLY A 153 -2.34 13.07 -14.08
N PHE A 154 -1.08 12.94 -14.44
CA PHE A 154 0.02 12.80 -13.50
C PHE A 154 1.32 13.35 -14.11
N GLY A 155 2.30 13.60 -13.25
CA GLY A 155 3.61 14.08 -13.66
C GLY A 155 4.72 13.43 -12.84
N LEU A 156 5.89 13.28 -13.46
CA LEU A 156 7.10 12.75 -12.85
C LEU A 156 8.04 13.90 -12.49
N SER A 157 8.94 13.68 -11.53
CA SER A 157 10.00 14.64 -11.17
C SER A 157 10.94 14.99 -12.32
N THR A 158 11.00 14.13 -13.36
CA THR A 158 11.74 14.38 -14.62
C THR A 158 11.10 15.45 -15.51
N GLY A 159 9.90 15.94 -15.17
CA GLY A 159 9.12 16.90 -15.95
C GLY A 159 8.20 16.25 -17.00
N GLN A 160 8.22 14.93 -17.14
CA GLN A 160 7.27 14.20 -18.00
C GLN A 160 5.86 14.27 -17.41
N THR A 161 4.88 14.69 -18.20
CA THR A 161 3.48 14.79 -17.79
C THR A 161 2.55 14.04 -18.74
N PHE A 162 1.50 13.46 -18.17
CA PHE A 162 0.48 12.69 -18.87
C PHE A 162 -0.89 13.24 -18.53
N THR A 163 -1.70 13.52 -19.56
CA THR A 163 -3.04 14.09 -19.38
C THR A 163 -4.08 13.14 -19.92
N PHE A 164 -5.22 13.08 -19.23
CA PHE A 164 -6.39 12.35 -19.69
C PHE A 164 -6.84 12.87 -21.06
N LEU A 165 -7.02 11.95 -22.01
CA LEU A 165 -7.35 12.25 -23.41
C LEU A 165 -8.56 13.17 -23.54
N GLY A 166 -9.57 13.01 -22.68
CA GLY A 166 -10.79 13.83 -22.73
C GLY A 166 -10.57 15.33 -22.56
N ASN A 167 -9.51 15.72 -21.83
CA ASN A 167 -9.19 17.12 -21.51
C ASN A 167 -8.21 17.76 -22.52
N LEU A 168 -7.74 17.00 -23.52
CA LEU A 168 -6.83 17.53 -24.54
C LEU A 168 -7.57 18.28 -25.66
N PRO A 169 -6.88 19.17 -26.40
CA PRO A 169 -7.46 19.88 -27.54
C PRO A 169 -8.08 18.93 -28.57
N PHE A 170 -9.14 19.37 -29.25
CA PHE A 170 -9.93 18.55 -30.18
C PHE A 170 -9.07 17.82 -31.23
N PHE A 171 -8.09 18.50 -31.83
CA PHE A 171 -7.22 17.89 -32.84
C PHE A 171 -6.39 16.74 -32.28
N VAL A 172 -5.81 16.89 -31.08
CA VAL A 172 -5.03 15.83 -30.42
C VAL A 172 -5.92 14.64 -30.10
N ARG A 173 -7.15 14.89 -29.62
CA ARG A 173 -8.14 13.84 -29.37
C ARG A 173 -8.46 13.04 -30.63
N LEU A 174 -8.65 13.72 -31.76
CA LEU A 174 -8.94 13.09 -33.04
C LEU A 174 -7.77 12.22 -33.52
N VAL A 175 -6.54 12.73 -33.44
CA VAL A 175 -5.32 12.01 -33.84
C VAL A 175 -5.11 10.76 -33.00
N GLU A 176 -5.17 10.87 -31.68
CA GLU A 176 -4.99 9.70 -30.79
C GLU A 176 -6.14 8.70 -30.92
N SER A 177 -7.38 9.16 -31.10
CA SER A 177 -8.51 8.26 -31.37
C SER A 177 -8.34 7.51 -32.69
N PHE A 178 -7.85 8.18 -33.74
CA PHE A 178 -7.53 7.54 -35.01
C PHE A 178 -6.40 6.53 -34.86
N ARG A 179 -5.32 6.90 -34.15
CA ARG A 179 -4.19 6.02 -33.84
C ARG A 179 -4.63 4.77 -33.08
N GLN A 180 -5.45 4.92 -32.03
CA GLN A 180 -6.00 3.80 -31.28
C GLN A 180 -6.81 2.87 -32.18
N ARG A 181 -7.73 3.41 -33.00
CA ARG A 181 -8.52 2.61 -33.95
C ARG A 181 -7.65 1.89 -34.98
N LEU A 182 -6.62 2.55 -35.49
CA LEU A 182 -5.67 1.97 -36.44
C LEU A 182 -4.88 0.81 -35.80
N LEU A 183 -4.35 1.00 -34.59
CA LEU A 183 -3.64 -0.03 -33.85
C LEU A 183 -4.54 -1.22 -33.53
N THR A 184 -5.78 -0.98 -33.09
CA THR A 184 -6.78 -2.03 -32.88
C THR A 184 -7.05 -2.80 -34.17
N TRP A 185 -7.22 -2.09 -35.30
CA TRP A 185 -7.46 -2.72 -36.60
C TRP A 185 -6.28 -3.58 -37.07
N LEU A 186 -5.05 -3.17 -36.76
CA LEU A 186 -3.82 -3.90 -37.05
C LEU A 186 -3.48 -5.00 -36.02
N GLY A 187 -4.28 -5.16 -34.96
CA GLY A 187 -4.05 -6.16 -33.90
C GLY A 187 -2.92 -5.82 -32.93
N TYR A 188 -2.47 -4.57 -32.88
CA TYR A 188 -1.45 -4.10 -31.94
C TYR A 188 -2.07 -3.65 -30.60
N ALA A 189 -1.27 -3.69 -29.54
CA ALA A 189 -1.64 -3.13 -28.24
C ALA A 189 -1.93 -1.63 -28.36
N THR A 190 -3.05 -1.19 -27.80
CA THR A 190 -3.45 0.22 -27.82
C THR A 190 -2.88 0.96 -26.60
N PRO A 191 -2.50 2.24 -26.77
CA PRO A 191 -2.16 3.08 -25.63
C PRO A 191 -3.42 3.32 -24.78
N SER A 192 -3.20 3.55 -23.49
CA SER A 192 -4.25 3.93 -22.54
C SER A 192 -4.86 5.30 -22.88
N ARG A 193 -5.81 5.74 -22.05
CA ARG A 193 -6.42 7.08 -22.17
C ARG A 193 -5.52 8.22 -21.69
N TYR A 194 -4.29 7.95 -21.26
CA TYR A 194 -3.35 8.94 -20.76
C TYR A 194 -2.23 9.20 -21.77
N VAL A 195 -2.14 10.45 -22.24
CA VAL A 195 -1.24 10.85 -23.32
C VAL A 195 -0.14 11.74 -22.79
N GLN A 196 1.11 11.41 -23.12
CA GLN A 196 2.29 12.19 -22.77
C GLN A 196 2.31 13.53 -23.51
N ARG A 197 2.59 14.64 -22.81
CA ARG A 197 2.77 15.96 -23.43
C ARG A 197 4.24 16.18 -23.79
N ARG A 198 4.60 16.01 -25.07
CA ARG A 198 6.00 16.03 -25.56
C ARG A 198 6.58 17.41 -25.89
N ASN A 199 5.73 18.42 -26.09
CA ASN A 199 6.13 19.71 -26.67
C ASN A 199 5.89 20.92 -25.72
N GLN A 200 5.90 20.69 -24.41
CA GLN A 200 5.70 21.76 -23.43
C GLN A 200 6.95 21.92 -22.57
N ALA A 201 7.23 23.18 -22.20
CA ALA A 201 8.29 23.48 -21.25
C ALA A 201 8.08 22.62 -19.98
N PRO A 202 9.15 22.09 -19.38
CA PRO A 202 9.04 21.35 -18.13
C PRO A 202 8.27 22.20 -17.13
N VAL A 203 7.28 21.59 -16.51
CA VAL A 203 6.56 22.21 -15.41
C VAL A 203 7.58 22.54 -14.31
N PRO A 204 7.54 23.73 -13.69
CA PRO A 204 8.47 24.10 -12.60
C PRO A 204 8.12 23.41 -11.27
N LEU A 205 7.72 22.14 -11.31
CA LEU A 205 7.46 21.28 -10.16
C LEU A 205 8.43 20.10 -10.25
N GLU A 206 9.46 20.14 -9.40
CA GLU A 206 10.46 19.07 -9.26
C GLU A 206 9.91 17.86 -8.47
N ALA A 207 8.66 17.96 -8.00
CA ALA A 207 7.95 16.88 -7.32
C ALA A 207 6.97 16.22 -8.28
N GLY A 208 6.97 14.87 -8.30
CA GLY A 208 5.96 14.11 -9.01
C GLY A 208 4.57 14.28 -8.36
N PHE A 209 3.52 14.14 -9.16
CA PHE A 209 2.14 14.36 -8.72
C PHE A 209 1.13 13.51 -9.46
N ILE A 210 -0.06 13.38 -8.86
CA ILE A 210 -1.27 12.80 -9.45
C ILE A 210 -2.41 13.80 -9.27
N LEU A 211 -3.19 14.04 -10.32
CA LEU A 211 -4.35 14.93 -10.29
C LEU A 211 -5.63 14.12 -10.44
N ILE A 212 -6.43 14.05 -9.38
CA ILE A 212 -7.65 13.22 -9.31
C ILE A 212 -8.86 14.07 -8.92
N GLU A 213 -10.04 13.49 -9.12
CA GLU A 213 -11.32 14.04 -8.66
C GLU A 213 -11.38 14.16 -7.14
N TYR A 214 -11.91 15.28 -6.65
CA TYR A 214 -12.28 15.45 -5.26
C TYR A 214 -13.65 14.80 -5.01
N ILE A 215 -13.71 13.86 -4.07
CA ILE A 215 -14.98 13.24 -3.66
C ILE A 215 -15.67 14.19 -2.69
N ASP A 216 -16.79 14.79 -3.10
CA ASP A 216 -17.56 15.67 -2.22
C ASP A 216 -18.24 14.89 -1.07
N PRO A 217 -18.26 15.40 0.17
CA PRO A 217 -18.92 14.76 1.29
C PRO A 217 -20.40 14.42 1.08
N SER A 218 -21.10 15.14 0.18
CA SER A 218 -22.48 14.82 -0.23
C SER A 218 -22.59 13.57 -1.10
N ARG A 219 -21.51 13.16 -1.77
CA ARG A 219 -21.45 11.92 -2.57
C ARG A 219 -21.03 10.71 -1.76
N GLY A 220 -20.25 10.93 -0.71
CA GLY A 220 -19.83 9.90 0.23
C GLY A 220 -18.79 10.44 1.22
N LYS A 221 -18.66 9.77 2.36
CA LYS A 221 -17.70 10.08 3.42
C LYS A 221 -16.77 8.90 3.65
N MET A 222 -15.61 9.10 4.28
CA MET A 222 -14.72 7.98 4.57
C MET A 222 -15.41 7.00 5.53
N LEU A 223 -15.34 5.70 5.26
CA LEU A 223 -15.92 4.68 6.13
C LEU A 223 -15.36 4.79 7.56
N SER A 224 -14.08 5.18 7.71
CA SER A 224 -13.46 5.41 9.02
C SER A 224 -14.15 6.47 9.88
N GLU A 225 -14.89 7.43 9.29
CA GLU A 225 -15.62 8.45 10.06
C GLU A 225 -16.83 7.88 10.81
N SER A 226 -17.44 6.81 10.30
CA SER A 226 -18.64 6.18 10.88
C SER A 226 -18.41 4.75 11.34
N TRP A 227 -17.19 4.24 11.23
CA TRP A 227 -16.86 2.83 11.44
C TRP A 227 -17.16 2.35 12.86
N ASP A 228 -16.65 3.05 13.88
CA ASP A 228 -16.76 2.59 15.27
C ASP A 228 -18.21 2.53 15.76
N GLU A 229 -19.03 3.48 15.33
CA GLU A 229 -20.47 3.52 15.63
C GLU A 229 -21.26 2.51 14.79
N GLY A 230 -20.94 2.41 13.50
CA GLY A 230 -21.71 1.61 12.53
C GLY A 230 -21.36 0.12 12.49
N ARG A 231 -20.16 -0.29 12.90
CA ARG A 231 -19.68 -1.70 12.75
C ARG A 231 -20.50 -2.71 13.54
N HIS A 232 -21.25 -2.26 14.54
CA HIS A 232 -22.15 -3.13 15.31
C HIS A 232 -23.54 -3.27 14.66
N ASN A 233 -23.89 -2.43 13.68
CA ASN A 233 -25.15 -2.49 12.95
C ASN A 233 -25.08 -3.52 11.81
N ILE A 234 -25.92 -4.56 11.92
CA ILE A 234 -25.99 -5.68 10.97
C ILE A 234 -26.34 -5.21 9.55
N GLN A 235 -27.25 -4.26 9.39
CA GLN A 235 -27.68 -3.80 8.07
C GLN A 235 -26.57 -3.03 7.35
N LEU A 236 -25.86 -2.17 8.09
CA LEU A 236 -24.71 -1.44 7.56
C LEU A 236 -23.59 -2.41 7.13
N ARG A 237 -23.24 -3.36 8.00
CA ARG A 237 -22.26 -4.43 7.66
C ARG A 237 -22.67 -5.21 6.42
N LYS A 238 -23.95 -5.61 6.34
CA LYS A 238 -24.48 -6.34 5.18
C LYS A 238 -24.28 -5.54 3.89
N ASN A 239 -24.68 -4.27 3.86
CA ASN A 239 -24.50 -3.41 2.68
C ASN A 239 -23.03 -3.28 2.28
N LEU A 240 -22.14 -3.07 3.26
CA LEU A 240 -20.70 -2.99 3.04
C LEU A 240 -20.14 -4.30 2.46
N PHE A 241 -20.48 -5.45 3.04
CA PHE A 241 -19.98 -6.75 2.59
C PHE A 241 -20.45 -7.09 1.19
N HIS A 242 -21.71 -6.79 0.84
CA HIS A 242 -22.16 -6.89 -0.54
C HIS A 242 -21.39 -5.96 -1.49
N GLY A 243 -21.08 -4.72 -1.06
CA GLY A 243 -20.27 -3.79 -1.84
C GLY A 243 -18.84 -4.27 -2.09
N LEU A 244 -18.19 -4.78 -1.05
CA LEU A 244 -16.85 -5.36 -1.13
C LEU A 244 -16.85 -6.62 -2.01
N SER A 245 -17.83 -7.49 -1.86
CA SER A 245 -17.99 -8.70 -2.68
C SER A 245 -18.18 -8.38 -4.16
N ARG A 246 -19.02 -7.40 -4.52
CA ARG A 246 -19.15 -6.93 -5.92
C ARG A 246 -17.83 -6.42 -6.48
N THR A 247 -17.09 -5.66 -5.67
CA THR A 247 -15.78 -5.13 -6.06
C THR A 247 -14.79 -6.26 -6.30
N LEU A 248 -14.72 -7.21 -5.36
CA LEU A 248 -13.85 -8.38 -5.46
C LEU A 248 -14.12 -9.17 -6.73
N LEU A 249 -15.39 -9.51 -6.98
CA LEU A 249 -15.82 -10.22 -8.17
C LEU A 249 -15.53 -9.45 -9.46
N ALA A 250 -15.55 -8.11 -9.42
CA ALA A 250 -15.19 -7.27 -10.56
C ALA A 250 -13.68 -7.29 -10.86
N LEU A 251 -12.85 -7.27 -9.82
CA LEU A 251 -11.39 -7.33 -9.95
C LEU A 251 -10.89 -8.71 -10.44
N THR A 252 -11.62 -9.77 -10.13
CA THR A 252 -11.27 -11.15 -10.53
C THR A 252 -11.91 -11.62 -11.83
N ARG A 253 -12.46 -10.72 -12.65
CA ARG A 253 -13.04 -11.07 -13.97
C ARG A 253 -11.97 -11.46 -14.99
N THR A 254 -10.83 -10.79 -14.95
CA THR A 254 -9.75 -10.94 -15.93
C THR A 254 -8.53 -11.55 -15.25
N PRO A 255 -8.19 -12.83 -15.52
CA PRO A 255 -6.97 -13.43 -15.00
C PRO A 255 -5.74 -12.76 -15.64
N LEU A 256 -4.71 -12.57 -14.83
CA LEU A 256 -3.45 -11.95 -15.22
C LEU A 256 -2.38 -13.03 -15.39
N PRO A 257 -1.42 -12.83 -16.33
CA PRO A 257 -0.44 -13.85 -16.67
C PRO A 257 0.66 -14.04 -15.62
N GLN A 258 0.86 -13.05 -14.75
CA GLN A 258 1.93 -13.03 -13.75
C GLN A 258 1.56 -12.15 -12.57
N ILE A 259 2.30 -12.30 -11.48
CA ILE A 259 2.26 -11.48 -10.27
C ILE A 259 3.19 -10.27 -10.49
N GLY A 260 2.63 -9.06 -10.48
CA GLY A 260 3.34 -7.79 -10.64
C GLY A 260 2.39 -6.60 -10.47
N SER A 261 2.92 -5.39 -10.65
CA SER A 261 2.11 -4.16 -10.70
C SER A 261 2.02 -3.61 -12.11
N PHE A 262 0.89 -3.00 -12.43
CA PHE A 262 0.71 -2.28 -13.68
C PHE A 262 1.52 -0.99 -13.68
N THR A 263 2.06 -0.59 -14.81
CA THR A 263 2.67 0.73 -15.03
C THR A 263 2.27 1.28 -16.39
N LEU A 264 2.39 2.60 -16.55
CA LEU A 264 2.29 3.26 -17.84
C LEU A 264 3.70 3.52 -18.39
N ASP A 265 3.97 3.05 -19.61
CA ASP A 265 5.23 3.36 -20.27
C ASP A 265 5.27 4.81 -20.81
N SER A 266 6.43 5.26 -21.27
CA SER A 266 6.61 6.61 -21.83
C SER A 266 5.74 6.91 -23.05
N ASN A 267 5.14 5.89 -23.67
CA ASN A 267 4.20 6.01 -24.79
C ASN A 267 2.73 5.90 -24.34
N GLY A 268 2.46 5.81 -23.04
CA GLY A 268 1.13 5.69 -22.46
C GLY A 268 0.53 4.29 -22.56
N HIS A 269 1.31 3.24 -22.87
CA HIS A 269 0.78 1.87 -22.86
C HIS A 269 0.81 1.29 -21.45
N LEU A 270 -0.25 0.58 -21.13
CA LEU A 270 -0.37 -0.18 -19.90
C LEU A 270 0.45 -1.46 -19.99
N ARG A 271 1.34 -1.69 -19.00
CA ARG A 271 2.24 -2.84 -18.93
C ARG A 271 2.15 -3.46 -17.54
N LEU A 272 2.02 -4.79 -17.47
CA LEU A 272 2.19 -5.54 -16.23
C LEU A 272 3.63 -6.02 -16.16
N ASN A 273 4.56 -5.14 -15.80
CA ASN A 273 6.00 -5.42 -15.85
C ASN A 273 6.78 -4.82 -14.68
N ASN A 274 6.09 -4.30 -13.67
CA ASN A 274 6.74 -3.88 -12.43
C ASN A 274 6.64 -4.99 -11.38
N ARG A 275 7.58 -5.00 -10.44
CA ARG A 275 7.48 -5.81 -9.22
C ARG A 275 6.14 -5.64 -8.54
N PRO A 276 5.62 -6.66 -7.82
CA PRO A 276 4.41 -6.51 -7.03
C PRO A 276 4.67 -5.44 -5.96
N LEU A 277 4.32 -4.20 -6.28
CA LEU A 277 4.72 -3.04 -5.52
C LEU A 277 3.77 -2.90 -4.35
N THR A 278 4.16 -3.48 -3.22
CA THR A 278 3.45 -3.31 -1.96
C THR A 278 4.06 -2.15 -1.18
N LEU A 279 3.24 -1.58 -0.31
CA LEU A 279 3.66 -0.60 0.68
C LEU A 279 4.95 -1.00 1.43
N ARG A 280 5.11 -2.29 1.74
CA ARG A 280 6.24 -2.80 2.52
C ARG A 280 7.58 -2.61 1.83
N ILE A 281 7.62 -2.72 0.51
CA ILE A 281 8.86 -2.56 -0.26
C ILE A 281 9.41 -1.15 -0.08
N HIS A 282 8.59 -0.12 -0.29
CA HIS A 282 9.02 1.26 -0.12
C HIS A 282 9.30 1.62 1.34
N GLN A 283 8.60 1.04 2.31
CA GLN A 283 8.92 1.21 3.73
C GLN A 283 10.33 0.69 4.07
N LEU A 284 10.67 -0.52 3.61
CA LEU A 284 12.00 -1.10 3.84
C LEU A 284 13.09 -0.28 3.13
N GLU A 285 12.89 0.08 1.87
CA GLU A 285 13.85 0.91 1.13
C GLU A 285 14.03 2.29 1.78
N ASN A 286 12.96 2.87 2.34
CA ASN A 286 13.03 4.13 3.09
C ASN A 286 13.90 4.03 4.34
N GLU A 287 13.87 2.89 5.04
CA GLU A 287 14.73 2.58 6.18
C GLU A 287 16.12 2.09 5.77
N ARG A 288 16.49 2.18 4.48
CA ARG A 288 17.76 1.71 3.92
C ARG A 288 17.96 0.19 4.06
N ILE A 289 16.86 -0.56 4.15
CA ILE A 289 16.87 -2.03 4.19
C ILE A 289 16.82 -2.52 2.73
N PRO A 290 17.82 -3.29 2.27
CA PRO A 290 17.84 -3.80 0.90
C PRO A 290 16.64 -4.71 0.61
N VAL A 291 15.98 -4.47 -0.52
CA VAL A 291 14.96 -5.35 -1.09
C VAL A 291 15.50 -5.88 -2.42
N ASP A 292 15.86 -7.16 -2.48
CA ASP A 292 16.48 -7.79 -3.66
C ASP A 292 15.43 -8.20 -4.71
N ILE A 293 14.55 -7.25 -5.06
CA ILE A 293 13.56 -7.40 -6.11
C ILE A 293 13.70 -6.20 -7.03
N SER A 294 14.29 -6.43 -8.20
CA SER A 294 14.40 -5.41 -9.24
C SER A 294 13.02 -4.89 -9.64
N ARG A 295 12.92 -3.59 -9.95
CA ARG A 295 11.66 -2.95 -10.35
C ARG A 295 10.98 -3.63 -11.53
N ASN A 296 11.74 -4.23 -12.45
CA ASN A 296 11.21 -4.90 -13.65
C ASN A 296 10.94 -6.41 -13.45
N THR A 297 11.05 -6.93 -12.23
CA THR A 297 10.82 -8.34 -11.94
C THR A 297 9.33 -8.62 -11.78
N THR A 298 8.83 -9.68 -12.40
CA THR A 298 7.48 -10.22 -12.17
C THR A 298 7.57 -11.71 -11.88
N HIS A 299 6.55 -12.30 -11.26
CA HIS A 299 6.55 -13.72 -10.91
C HIS A 299 5.52 -14.49 -11.71
N ALA A 300 5.98 -15.52 -12.43
CA ALA A 300 5.08 -16.45 -13.13
C ALA A 300 4.44 -17.49 -12.19
N SER A 301 4.90 -17.58 -10.94
CA SER A 301 4.43 -18.56 -9.97
C SER A 301 4.43 -18.04 -8.54
N VAL A 302 3.59 -18.66 -7.72
CA VAL A 302 3.41 -18.37 -6.29
C VAL A 302 4.68 -18.65 -5.50
N ASP A 303 5.45 -19.69 -5.86
CA ASP A 303 6.70 -20.03 -5.16
C ASP A 303 7.75 -18.94 -5.28
N SER A 304 7.95 -18.37 -6.48
CA SER A 304 8.90 -17.27 -6.67
C SER A 304 8.47 -16.03 -5.87
N TYR A 305 7.17 -15.71 -5.89
CA TYR A 305 6.65 -14.56 -5.16
C TYR A 305 6.79 -14.70 -3.62
N ILE A 306 6.43 -15.86 -3.07
CA ILE A 306 6.51 -16.10 -1.62
C ILE A 306 7.97 -16.11 -1.13
N ASN A 307 8.89 -16.68 -1.92
CA ASN A 307 10.31 -16.67 -1.56
C ASN A 307 10.88 -15.24 -1.52
N ASP A 308 10.47 -14.38 -2.44
CA ASP A 308 10.89 -12.97 -2.44
C ASP A 308 10.29 -12.20 -1.25
N ILE A 309 9.03 -12.48 -0.89
CA ILE A 309 8.43 -11.95 0.34
C ILE A 309 9.25 -12.33 1.57
N LEU A 310 9.48 -13.63 1.76
CA LEU A 310 10.27 -14.14 2.89
C LEU A 310 11.69 -13.56 2.89
N SER A 311 12.29 -13.35 1.73
CA SER A 311 13.63 -12.77 1.61
C SER A 311 13.69 -11.35 2.15
N PHE A 312 12.69 -10.48 1.89
CA PHE A 312 12.70 -9.14 2.49
C PHE A 312 12.34 -9.15 3.99
N HIS A 313 11.55 -10.13 4.48
CA HIS A 313 11.36 -10.30 5.93
C HIS A 313 12.69 -10.61 6.64
N GLU A 314 13.50 -11.48 6.04
CA GLU A 314 14.83 -11.77 6.55
C GLU A 314 15.78 -10.58 6.38
N SER A 315 15.68 -9.83 5.28
CA SER A 315 16.47 -8.62 5.06
C SER A 315 16.22 -7.59 6.17
N ARG A 316 14.97 -7.40 6.60
CA ARG A 316 14.63 -6.57 7.75
C ARG A 316 15.36 -7.02 9.01
N LEU A 317 15.31 -8.32 9.33
CA LEU A 317 15.97 -8.88 10.51
C LEU A 317 17.49 -8.66 10.50
N ARG A 318 18.11 -8.69 9.31
CA ARG A 318 19.54 -8.44 9.11
C ARG A 318 19.92 -6.97 9.28
N HIS A 319 19.17 -6.07 8.65
CA HIS A 319 19.61 -4.69 8.47
C HIS A 319 18.97 -3.68 9.43
N GLN A 320 17.77 -3.94 9.94
CA GLN A 320 17.15 -3.02 10.89
C GLN A 320 17.90 -3.10 12.25
N PRO A 321 18.38 -1.97 12.81
CA PRO A 321 19.23 -1.98 14.00
C PRO A 321 18.56 -2.57 15.24
N ASN A 322 17.27 -2.28 15.43
CA ASN A 322 16.48 -2.72 16.57
C ASN A 322 15.57 -3.93 16.28
N ALA A 323 15.89 -4.74 15.25
CA ALA A 323 15.05 -5.87 14.86
C ALA A 323 14.99 -7.01 15.89
N VAL A 324 16.00 -7.14 16.74
CA VAL A 324 16.06 -8.15 17.81
C VAL A 324 16.29 -7.46 19.15
N CYS A 325 15.35 -7.62 20.07
CA CYS A 325 15.41 -7.00 21.39
C CYS A 325 16.34 -7.75 22.35
N HIS A 326 16.29 -9.08 22.33
CA HIS A 326 17.10 -9.97 23.18
C HIS A 326 17.23 -11.36 22.53
N LEU A 327 18.03 -12.25 23.11
CA LEU A 327 18.32 -13.57 22.53
C LEU A 327 17.05 -14.39 22.24
N GLU A 328 16.12 -14.44 23.21
CA GLU A 328 14.86 -15.17 23.06
C GLU A 328 14.00 -14.66 21.91
N ASP A 329 13.90 -13.34 21.73
CA ASP A 329 13.23 -12.72 20.59
C ASP A 329 13.92 -13.09 19.27
N GLY A 330 15.25 -13.10 19.26
CA GLY A 330 16.03 -13.58 18.11
C GLY A 330 15.70 -15.04 17.77
N PHE A 331 15.59 -15.92 18.77
CA PHE A 331 15.22 -17.33 18.58
C PHE A 331 13.79 -17.46 18.06
N TYR A 332 12.87 -16.68 18.63
CA TYR A 332 11.46 -16.64 18.28
C TYR A 332 11.25 -16.23 16.80
N GLN A 333 11.87 -15.14 16.37
CA GLN A 333 11.73 -14.61 15.00
C GLN A 333 12.40 -15.50 13.95
N THR A 334 13.64 -15.94 14.19
CA THR A 334 14.40 -16.76 13.23
C THR A 334 13.80 -18.15 13.04
N SER A 335 13.30 -18.77 14.12
CA SER A 335 12.62 -20.08 14.04
C SER A 335 11.34 -19.98 13.21
N ALA A 336 10.55 -18.94 13.40
CA ALA A 336 9.34 -18.71 12.61
C ALA A 336 9.65 -18.53 11.12
N LEU A 337 10.65 -17.70 10.75
CA LEU A 337 11.05 -17.51 9.35
C LEU A 337 11.58 -18.80 8.73
N MET A 338 12.41 -19.55 9.46
CA MET A 338 12.95 -20.83 9.00
C MET A 338 11.81 -21.82 8.69
N VAL A 339 10.86 -21.97 9.60
CA VAL A 339 9.74 -22.89 9.39
C VAL A 339 8.82 -22.38 8.28
N MET A 340 8.46 -21.10 8.25
CA MET A 340 7.64 -20.51 7.18
C MET A 340 8.21 -20.80 5.79
N ARG A 341 9.53 -20.70 5.60
CA ARG A 341 10.20 -21.09 4.35
C ARG A 341 9.98 -22.55 3.95
N SER A 342 9.84 -23.45 4.93
CA SER A 342 9.63 -24.87 4.68
C SER A 342 8.15 -25.27 4.49
N ILE A 343 7.22 -24.60 5.19
CA ILE A 343 5.82 -25.05 5.27
C ILE A 343 4.84 -24.25 4.44
N TRP A 344 5.22 -23.11 3.85
CA TRP A 344 4.25 -22.28 3.10
C TRP A 344 3.49 -23.10 2.04
N SER A 345 4.17 -24.03 1.37
CA SER A 345 3.57 -24.87 0.31
C SER A 345 2.49 -25.83 0.83
N CYS A 346 2.45 -26.10 2.14
CA CYS A 346 1.37 -26.84 2.79
C CYS A 346 0.07 -26.03 2.89
N TYR A 347 0.13 -24.69 2.79
CA TYR A 347 -1.02 -23.79 2.86
C TYR A 347 -1.53 -23.36 1.49
N PHE A 348 -0.75 -23.49 0.41
CA PHE A 348 -1.19 -23.19 -0.95
C PHE A 348 -1.52 -24.47 -1.70
N ARG A 349 -2.48 -24.43 -2.63
CA ARG A 349 -2.85 -25.60 -3.44
C ARG A 349 -1.97 -25.66 -4.68
N ARG A 350 -1.50 -26.87 -5.01
CA ARG A 350 -0.63 -27.09 -6.17
C ARG A 350 -1.23 -26.63 -7.49
N GLU A 351 -2.55 -26.75 -7.64
CA GLU A 351 -3.29 -26.35 -8.83
C GLU A 351 -3.28 -24.82 -9.07
N PHE A 352 -3.04 -24.00 -8.02
CA PHE A 352 -3.02 -22.55 -8.11
C PHE A 352 -1.62 -21.92 -8.10
N LEU A 353 -0.55 -22.73 -8.04
CA LEU A 353 0.83 -22.23 -7.98
C LEU A 353 1.26 -21.45 -9.23
N ARG A 354 0.60 -21.64 -10.37
CA ARG A 354 0.85 -20.91 -11.62
C ARG A 354 -0.33 -20.03 -12.05
N GLY A 355 -1.20 -19.71 -11.09
CA GLY A 355 -2.40 -18.90 -11.30
C GLY A 355 -3.71 -19.68 -11.14
N PRO A 356 -4.86 -19.01 -11.31
CA PRO A 356 -4.97 -17.65 -11.84
C PRO A 356 -4.47 -16.59 -10.85
N PHE A 357 -3.94 -15.50 -11.41
CA PHE A 357 -3.58 -14.28 -10.69
C PHE A 357 -4.62 -13.21 -11.01
N PHE A 358 -4.98 -12.37 -10.04
CA PHE A 358 -5.94 -11.29 -10.24
C PHE A 358 -5.45 -10.01 -9.59
N LEU A 359 -5.86 -8.86 -10.14
CA LEU A 359 -5.56 -7.57 -9.52
C LEU A 359 -6.20 -7.54 -8.11
N ASN A 360 -5.41 -7.16 -7.12
CA ASN A 360 -5.88 -6.93 -5.76
C ASN A 360 -5.50 -5.53 -5.30
N LEU A 361 -6.42 -4.87 -4.60
CA LEU A 361 -6.16 -3.60 -3.94
C LEU A 361 -5.61 -3.93 -2.54
N THR A 362 -4.28 -4.05 -2.43
CA THR A 362 -3.63 -4.63 -1.24
C THR A 362 -3.68 -3.75 0.01
N ASP A 363 -3.98 -2.46 -0.14
CA ASP A 363 -4.02 -1.48 0.95
C ASP A 363 -5.44 -0.92 1.17
N ILE A 364 -6.47 -1.77 1.00
CA ILE A 364 -7.83 -1.38 1.38
C ILE A 364 -7.95 -1.39 2.90
N HIS A 365 -8.30 -0.24 3.49
CA HIS A 365 -8.78 -0.07 4.87
C HIS A 365 -9.89 0.99 4.93
N GLN A 366 -10.47 1.20 6.12
CA GLN A 366 -11.67 2.04 6.29
C GLN A 366 -11.49 3.49 5.80
N SER A 367 -10.28 4.04 5.81
CA SER A 367 -10.02 5.39 5.31
C SER A 367 -9.84 5.47 3.79
N ASN A 368 -9.67 4.32 3.12
CA ASN A 368 -9.53 4.23 1.67
C ASN A 368 -10.85 3.89 0.95
N ILE A 369 -11.95 3.77 1.71
CA ILE A 369 -13.30 3.49 1.20
C ILE A 369 -14.21 4.66 1.53
N PHE A 370 -14.87 5.21 0.51
CA PHE A 370 -15.94 6.18 0.67
C PHE A 370 -17.29 5.48 0.58
N VAL A 371 -18.22 5.81 1.48
CA VAL A 371 -19.56 5.22 1.57
C VAL A 371 -20.65 6.29 1.73
N ASP A 372 -21.90 5.94 1.41
CA ASP A 372 -23.07 6.71 1.89
C ASP A 372 -23.47 6.35 3.32
N ASP A 373 -24.52 7.00 3.82
CA ASP A 373 -25.02 6.83 5.18
C ASP A 373 -25.49 5.38 5.46
N GLU A 374 -25.82 4.60 4.42
CA GLU A 374 -26.15 3.18 4.52
C GLU A 374 -24.97 2.23 4.24
N TRP A 375 -23.74 2.73 4.22
CA TRP A 375 -22.51 1.97 3.96
C TRP A 375 -22.42 1.34 2.55
N ASN A 376 -23.16 1.86 1.58
CA ASN A 376 -22.93 1.48 0.18
C ASN A 376 -21.67 2.17 -0.33
N ILE A 377 -20.78 1.39 -0.95
CA ILE A 377 -19.50 1.90 -1.46
C ILE A 377 -19.73 2.88 -2.61
N LYS A 378 -19.12 4.06 -2.49
CA LYS A 378 -19.16 5.17 -3.44
C LYS A 378 -17.85 5.40 -4.15
N SER A 379 -16.72 5.05 -3.54
CA SER A 379 -15.40 5.16 -4.17
C SER A 379 -14.32 4.43 -3.40
N PHE A 380 -13.32 3.90 -4.09
CA PHE A 380 -12.03 3.48 -3.53
C PHE A 380 -10.95 4.48 -3.91
N ILE A 381 -10.15 4.89 -2.93
CA ILE A 381 -8.97 5.75 -3.14
C ILE A 381 -7.68 4.98 -2.86
N ASP A 382 -6.52 5.64 -3.02
CA ASP A 382 -5.21 5.09 -2.66
C ASP A 382 -4.85 3.80 -3.39
N LEU A 383 -4.86 3.88 -4.73
CA LEU A 383 -4.67 2.73 -5.63
C LEU A 383 -3.19 2.42 -5.94
N GLU A 384 -2.27 3.03 -5.20
CA GLU A 384 -0.82 3.07 -5.48
C GLU A 384 -0.11 1.73 -5.23
N TRP A 385 -0.63 0.93 -4.31
CA TRP A 385 -0.05 -0.36 -3.93
C TRP A 385 -0.71 -1.57 -4.60
N ALA A 386 -1.67 -1.33 -5.51
CA ALA A 386 -2.36 -2.41 -6.18
C ALA A 386 -1.40 -3.26 -7.03
N CYS A 387 -1.51 -4.57 -6.88
CA CYS A 387 -0.74 -5.53 -7.65
C CYS A 387 -1.57 -6.78 -7.89
N SER A 388 -1.21 -7.55 -8.91
CA SER A 388 -1.83 -8.84 -9.14
C SER A 388 -1.33 -9.85 -8.11
N CYS A 389 -2.23 -10.58 -7.47
CA CYS A 389 -1.94 -11.57 -6.44
C CYS A 389 -2.44 -12.97 -6.82
N PRO A 390 -1.88 -14.03 -6.22
CA PRO A 390 -2.48 -15.36 -6.26
C PRO A 390 -3.93 -15.33 -5.77
N VAL A 391 -4.82 -16.07 -6.43
CA VAL A 391 -6.24 -16.15 -6.03
C VAL A 391 -6.42 -16.55 -4.56
N GLU A 392 -5.53 -17.39 -4.04
CA GLU A 392 -5.53 -17.84 -2.64
C GLU A 392 -5.01 -16.80 -1.64
N MET A 393 -4.57 -15.61 -2.08
CA MET A 393 -4.16 -14.49 -1.20
C MET A 393 -5.19 -13.35 -1.19
N ILE A 394 -6.29 -13.48 -1.92
CA ILE A 394 -7.33 -12.46 -2.06
C ILE A 394 -8.44 -12.77 -1.04
N HIS A 395 -8.26 -12.27 0.18
CA HIS A 395 -9.14 -12.60 1.31
C HIS A 395 -10.02 -11.42 1.75
N PRO A 396 -11.10 -11.68 2.53
CA PRO A 396 -11.83 -10.63 3.22
C PRO A 396 -10.87 -9.77 4.06
N PRO A 397 -11.14 -8.47 4.22
CA PRO A 397 -10.23 -7.61 4.94
C PRO A 397 -10.04 -8.04 6.40
N TYR A 398 -8.81 -7.97 6.92
CA TYR A 398 -8.56 -8.36 8.32
C TYR A 398 -9.10 -7.32 9.33
N TRP A 399 -9.23 -6.06 8.91
CA TRP A 399 -9.61 -4.93 9.77
C TRP A 399 -11.10 -4.91 10.16
N LEU A 400 -11.88 -5.90 9.73
CA LEU A 400 -13.32 -6.01 10.06
C LEU A 400 -13.60 -6.01 11.56
N THR A 401 -12.66 -6.44 12.41
CA THR A 401 -12.80 -6.42 13.88
C THR A 401 -12.28 -5.13 14.54
N SER A 402 -11.66 -4.22 13.78
CA SER A 402 -10.78 -3.13 14.28
C SER A 402 -9.63 -3.58 15.19
N GLN A 403 -9.28 -4.86 15.20
CA GLN A 403 -8.13 -5.35 15.97
C GLN A 403 -6.85 -5.14 15.16
N ALA A 404 -5.74 -4.92 15.87
CA ALA A 404 -4.41 -4.95 15.25
C ALA A 404 -4.17 -6.34 14.65
N ILE A 405 -3.40 -6.42 13.56
CA ILE A 405 -3.16 -7.67 12.80
C ILE A 405 -2.63 -8.80 13.70
N ASP A 406 -1.75 -8.44 14.62
CA ASP A 406 -1.13 -9.35 15.57
C ASP A 406 -2.04 -9.72 16.74
N SER A 407 -3.20 -9.09 16.88
CA SER A 407 -4.11 -9.20 18.02
C SER A 407 -5.52 -9.62 17.62
N ILE A 408 -5.69 -10.17 16.41
CA ILE A 408 -6.99 -10.61 15.89
C ILE A 408 -7.52 -11.76 16.76
N SER A 409 -8.75 -11.65 17.25
CA SER A 409 -9.45 -12.76 17.87
C SER A 409 -10.03 -13.68 16.78
N LEU A 410 -9.67 -14.96 16.82
CA LEU A 410 -10.20 -15.95 15.86
C LEU A 410 -11.72 -16.05 15.96
N GLU A 411 -12.25 -16.03 17.18
CA GLU A 411 -13.70 -16.16 17.45
C GLU A 411 -14.46 -14.97 16.86
N ASP A 412 -14.00 -13.75 17.12
CA ASP A 412 -14.65 -12.53 16.63
C ASP A 412 -14.56 -12.43 15.10
N TYR A 413 -13.37 -12.71 14.55
CA TYR A 413 -13.14 -12.62 13.12
C TYR A 413 -13.92 -13.67 12.34
N GLN A 414 -14.07 -14.89 12.89
CA GLN A 414 -14.81 -15.97 12.23
C GLN A 414 -16.29 -15.60 11.99
N ILE A 415 -16.91 -14.85 12.91
CA ILE A 415 -18.29 -14.38 12.75
C ILE A 415 -18.39 -13.44 11.55
N LEU A 416 -17.53 -12.41 11.49
CA LEU A 416 -17.55 -11.43 10.41
C LEU A 416 -17.11 -12.03 9.07
N HIS A 417 -16.17 -12.98 9.10
CA HIS A 417 -15.77 -13.74 7.93
C HIS A 417 -16.95 -14.55 7.38
N ALA A 418 -17.71 -15.23 8.22
CA ALA A 418 -18.90 -15.97 7.79
C ALA A 418 -19.96 -15.05 7.16
N GLU A 419 -20.25 -13.91 7.78
CA GLU A 419 -21.16 -12.88 7.23
C GLU A 419 -20.67 -12.38 5.84
N PHE A 420 -19.37 -12.15 5.68
CA PHE A 420 -18.78 -11.72 4.41
C PHE A 420 -18.91 -12.83 3.34
N MET A 421 -18.61 -14.07 3.70
CA MET A 421 -18.67 -15.21 2.78
C MET A 421 -20.10 -15.48 2.28
N GLU A 422 -21.11 -15.28 3.15
CA GLU A 422 -22.52 -15.31 2.75
C GLU A 422 -22.82 -14.23 1.70
N ALA A 423 -22.43 -12.98 1.96
CA ALA A 423 -22.62 -11.89 1.01
C ALA A 423 -21.89 -12.14 -0.32
N LEU A 424 -20.67 -12.71 -0.29
CA LEU A 424 -19.91 -13.09 -1.48
C LEU A 424 -20.65 -14.15 -2.30
N ALA A 425 -21.12 -15.23 -1.66
CA ALA A 425 -21.87 -16.29 -2.34
C ALA A 425 -23.16 -15.74 -2.97
N GLU A 426 -23.88 -14.84 -2.28
CA GLU A 426 -25.06 -14.18 -2.84
C GLU A 426 -24.75 -13.33 -4.09
N GLU A 427 -23.66 -12.56 -4.09
CA GLU A 427 -23.25 -11.75 -5.25
C GLU A 427 -22.71 -12.60 -6.41
N GLU A 428 -22.09 -13.74 -6.13
CA GLU A 428 -21.71 -14.72 -7.14
C GLU A 428 -22.92 -15.31 -7.87
N LEU A 429 -23.99 -15.65 -7.13
CA LEU A 429 -25.22 -16.17 -7.72
C LEU A 429 -25.94 -15.14 -8.62
N LYS A 430 -25.83 -13.85 -8.28
CA LYS A 430 -26.36 -12.74 -9.10
C LYS A 430 -25.51 -12.49 -10.36
N SER A 431 -24.24 -12.90 -10.33
CA SER A 431 -23.31 -12.71 -11.44
C SER A 431 -23.58 -13.69 -12.58
N ARG A 432 -23.42 -13.24 -13.83
CA ARG A 432 -23.75 -14.04 -15.01
C ARG A 432 -22.88 -15.31 -15.09
N PRO A 433 -23.46 -16.50 -15.35
CA PRO A 433 -22.69 -17.74 -15.51
C PRO A 433 -21.60 -17.57 -16.59
N GLY A 434 -20.35 -17.92 -16.25
CA GLY A 434 -19.23 -18.00 -17.19
C GLY A 434 -18.30 -16.78 -17.30
N ARG A 435 -18.52 -15.70 -16.54
CA ARG A 435 -17.63 -14.51 -16.54
C ARG A 435 -16.69 -14.37 -15.35
N THR A 436 -16.97 -15.06 -14.25
CA THR A 436 -16.21 -14.92 -12.99
C THR A 436 -15.92 -16.30 -12.41
N PRO A 437 -14.71 -16.54 -11.88
CA PRO A 437 -14.45 -17.73 -11.09
C PRO A 437 -15.35 -17.73 -9.85
N PHE A 438 -15.82 -18.90 -9.43
CA PHE A 438 -16.41 -19.05 -8.10
C PHE A 438 -15.27 -18.90 -7.08
N LEU A 439 -15.15 -17.72 -6.50
CA LEU A 439 -14.17 -17.41 -5.46
C LEU A 439 -14.60 -17.97 -4.11
N SER A 440 -15.90 -17.98 -3.79
CA SER A 440 -16.37 -18.40 -2.46
C SER A 440 -15.87 -19.79 -2.05
N PRO A 441 -15.83 -20.84 -2.90
CA PRO A 441 -15.28 -22.14 -2.50
C PRO A 441 -13.76 -22.11 -2.34
N ILE A 442 -13.05 -21.31 -3.14
CA ILE A 442 -11.60 -21.14 -3.05
C ILE A 442 -11.24 -20.47 -1.72
N LEU A 443 -11.92 -19.37 -1.39
CA LEU A 443 -11.66 -18.62 -0.16
C LEU A 443 -12.08 -19.40 1.09
N GLN A 444 -13.20 -20.13 1.05
CA GLN A 444 -13.61 -21.00 2.13
C GLN A 444 -12.57 -22.12 2.38
N GLN A 445 -12.09 -22.78 1.33
CA GLN A 445 -11.02 -23.77 1.48
C GLN A 445 -9.71 -23.15 1.98
N GLY A 446 -9.40 -21.92 1.55
CA GLY A 446 -8.26 -21.15 2.06
C GLY A 446 -8.39 -20.83 3.55
N TRP A 447 -9.60 -20.55 4.04
CA TRP A 447 -9.87 -20.39 5.46
C TRP A 447 -9.64 -21.70 6.23
N ASP A 448 -10.26 -22.79 5.78
CA ASP A 448 -10.20 -24.10 6.46
C ASP A 448 -8.75 -24.63 6.57
N ARG A 449 -7.96 -24.48 5.50
CA ARG A 449 -6.54 -24.86 5.46
C ARG A 449 -5.64 -23.93 6.25
N GLY A 450 -6.06 -22.68 6.51
CA GLY A 450 -5.24 -21.65 7.15
C GLY A 450 -4.41 -20.82 6.17
N THR A 451 -4.71 -20.87 4.88
CA THR A 451 -4.09 -20.02 3.85
C THR A 451 -4.31 -18.54 4.14
N PHE A 452 -5.47 -18.17 4.70
CA PHE A 452 -5.75 -16.82 5.19
C PHE A 452 -4.65 -16.32 6.14
N TRP A 453 -4.36 -17.09 7.18
CA TRP A 453 -3.35 -16.76 8.19
C TRP A 453 -1.94 -16.73 7.62
N CYS A 454 -1.60 -17.69 6.75
CA CYS A 454 -0.32 -17.72 6.05
C CYS A 454 -0.12 -16.46 5.18
N SER A 455 -1.13 -16.09 4.38
CA SER A 455 -1.13 -14.89 3.56
C SER A 455 -1.03 -13.61 4.40
N LEU A 456 -1.75 -13.54 5.52
CA LEU A 456 -1.71 -12.39 6.43
C LEU A 456 -0.33 -12.23 7.09
N ALA A 457 0.29 -13.34 7.50
CA ALA A 457 1.65 -13.36 8.05
C ALA A 457 2.68 -12.87 7.01
N LEU A 458 2.59 -13.36 5.78
CA LEU A 458 3.47 -12.95 4.67
C LEU A 458 3.31 -11.46 4.31
N ASN A 459 2.14 -10.87 4.50
CA ASN A 459 1.92 -9.45 4.19
C ASN A 459 2.31 -8.50 5.34
N SER A 460 2.66 -9.03 6.52
CA SER A 460 2.90 -8.21 7.72
C SER A 460 4.21 -8.57 8.42
N PRO A 461 5.30 -7.82 8.16
CA PRO A 461 6.61 -8.01 8.79
C PRO A 461 6.63 -8.20 10.30
N THR A 462 5.88 -7.38 11.03
CA THR A 462 5.82 -7.40 12.49
C THR A 462 4.87 -8.48 13.00
N ALA A 463 3.70 -8.65 12.36
CA ALA A 463 2.71 -9.62 12.82
C ALA A 463 3.01 -11.07 12.39
N LEU A 464 3.92 -11.28 11.42
CA LEU A 464 4.27 -12.60 10.89
C LEU A 464 4.53 -13.61 12.01
N PHE A 465 5.33 -13.20 12.99
CA PHE A 465 5.77 -14.10 14.05
C PHE A 465 4.60 -14.48 14.96
N LYS A 466 3.84 -13.50 15.44
CA LYS A 466 2.68 -13.76 16.29
C LYS A 466 1.64 -14.63 15.58
N ILE A 467 1.31 -14.31 14.33
CA ILE A 467 0.40 -15.14 13.52
C ILE A 467 0.95 -16.55 13.32
N PHE A 468 2.26 -16.69 13.13
CA PHE A 468 2.89 -17.99 12.96
C PHE A 468 2.66 -18.89 14.18
N TYR A 469 2.97 -18.41 15.38
CA TYR A 469 2.80 -19.21 16.60
C TYR A 469 1.33 -19.39 17.00
N ASP A 470 0.46 -18.42 16.75
CA ASP A 470 -0.95 -18.48 17.15
C ASP A 470 -1.81 -19.31 16.18
N TYR A 471 -1.55 -19.26 14.86
CA TYR A 471 -2.47 -19.80 13.85
C TYR A 471 -1.85 -20.78 12.85
N ILE A 472 -0.54 -20.71 12.62
CA ILE A 472 0.16 -21.53 11.61
C ILE A 472 0.73 -22.79 12.26
N GLN A 473 1.68 -22.64 13.18
CA GLN A 473 2.38 -23.73 13.86
C GLN A 473 1.43 -24.74 14.54
N PRO A 474 0.35 -24.32 15.26
CA PRO A 474 -0.52 -25.27 15.96
C PRO A 474 -1.26 -26.26 15.04
N ARG A 475 -1.30 -26.01 13.74
CA ARG A 475 -1.88 -26.93 12.74
C ARG A 475 -0.98 -28.14 12.46
N PHE A 476 0.32 -28.03 12.71
CA PHE A 476 1.26 -29.15 12.59
C PHE A 476 1.50 -29.83 13.93
N SER A 477 1.70 -29.05 14.99
CA SER A 477 2.02 -29.57 16.31
C SER A 477 1.43 -28.66 17.40
N LYS A 478 0.36 -29.13 18.04
CA LYS A 478 -0.29 -28.40 19.15
C LYS A 478 0.57 -28.37 20.42
N SER A 479 1.51 -29.30 20.57
CA SER A 479 2.30 -29.48 21.80
C SER A 479 3.55 -28.60 21.89
N GLN A 480 3.88 -27.83 20.83
CA GLN A 480 5.10 -27.03 20.75
C GLN A 480 4.86 -25.51 20.85
N ASN A 481 3.61 -25.08 21.04
CA ASN A 481 3.33 -23.64 21.18
C ASN A 481 3.92 -23.12 22.50
N GLY A 482 4.94 -22.27 22.41
CA GLY A 482 5.68 -21.75 23.56
C GLY A 482 6.73 -22.69 24.18
N ASP A 483 7.05 -23.82 23.54
CA ASP A 483 8.16 -24.67 23.99
C ASP A 483 9.50 -24.12 23.50
N SER A 484 10.30 -23.57 24.42
CA SER A 484 11.66 -23.07 24.12
C SER A 484 12.56 -24.09 23.42
N THR A 485 12.29 -25.39 23.59
CA THR A 485 13.00 -26.49 22.91
C THR A 485 12.85 -26.39 21.39
N PHE A 486 11.66 -26.01 20.90
CA PHE A 486 11.41 -25.84 19.47
C PHE A 486 12.34 -24.78 18.88
N TRP A 487 12.54 -23.66 19.58
CA TRP A 487 13.40 -22.59 19.08
C TRP A 487 14.88 -23.00 19.02
N VAL A 488 15.37 -23.67 20.07
CA VAL A 488 16.77 -24.14 20.15
C VAL A 488 17.08 -25.15 19.04
N ILE A 489 16.13 -26.00 18.68
CA ILE A 489 16.29 -26.97 17.59
C ILE A 489 16.23 -26.30 16.22
N THR A 490 15.34 -25.31 16.03
CA THR A 490 15.01 -24.77 14.70
C THR A 490 15.93 -23.63 14.29
N MET A 491 16.19 -22.68 15.18
CA MET A 491 16.96 -21.47 14.91
C MET A 491 18.32 -21.74 14.22
N PRO A 492 19.12 -22.75 14.62
CA PRO A 492 20.42 -23.02 13.98
C PRO A 492 20.35 -23.30 12.47
N TYR A 493 19.20 -23.70 11.95
CA TYR A 493 19.00 -23.99 10.53
C TYR A 493 18.57 -22.78 9.70
N TRP A 494 18.25 -21.64 10.33
CA TRP A 494 17.83 -20.43 9.60
C TRP A 494 18.94 -19.85 8.72
N THR A 495 20.17 -19.78 9.25
CA THR A 495 21.34 -19.31 8.50
C THR A 495 22.63 -19.85 9.12
N PHE A 496 23.74 -19.78 8.37
CA PHE A 496 25.05 -20.13 8.91
C PHE A 496 25.41 -19.26 10.10
N ASN A 497 25.85 -19.87 11.20
CA ASN A 497 26.18 -19.18 12.45
C ASN A 497 25.01 -18.35 13.02
N ALA A 498 23.77 -18.83 12.90
CA ALA A 498 22.56 -18.12 13.35
C ALA A 498 22.65 -17.60 14.80
N PHE A 499 23.22 -18.39 15.72
CA PHE A 499 23.42 -17.95 17.10
C PHE A 499 24.32 -16.71 17.20
N SER A 500 25.50 -16.73 16.55
CA SER A 500 26.41 -15.59 16.53
C SER A 500 25.81 -14.37 15.83
N PHE A 501 24.99 -14.58 14.81
CA PHE A 501 24.21 -13.51 14.19
C PHE A 501 23.25 -12.86 15.19
N ILE A 502 22.49 -13.65 15.96
CA ILE A 502 21.56 -13.14 16.97
C ILE A 502 22.32 -12.40 18.08
N GLU A 503 23.43 -12.94 18.56
CA GLU A 503 24.29 -12.24 19.54
C GLU A 503 24.76 -10.89 19.02
N GLN A 504 25.10 -10.80 17.72
CA GLN A 504 25.45 -9.53 17.10
C GLN A 504 24.26 -8.58 17.03
N LYS A 505 23.07 -9.04 16.62
CA LYS A 505 21.86 -8.19 16.58
C LYS A 505 21.48 -7.64 17.94
N VAL A 506 21.67 -8.40 19.01
CA VAL A 506 21.47 -7.91 20.37
C VAL A 506 22.46 -6.79 20.70
N LYS A 507 23.72 -6.85 20.24
CA LYS A 507 24.67 -5.74 20.40
C LYS A 507 24.24 -4.52 19.59
N ASP A 508 23.79 -4.69 18.36
CA ASP A 508 23.26 -3.60 17.52
C ASP A 508 22.09 -2.89 18.23
N LYS A 509 21.21 -3.64 18.91
CA LYS A 509 20.12 -3.07 19.72
C LYS A 509 20.62 -2.22 20.88
N HIS A 510 21.69 -2.65 21.57
CA HIS A 510 22.29 -1.83 22.64
C HIS A 510 22.88 -0.52 22.10
N GLU A 511 23.52 -0.54 20.93
CA GLU A 511 24.02 0.66 20.27
C GLU A 511 22.88 1.58 19.80
N TYR A 512 21.81 0.99 19.28
CA TYR A 512 20.58 1.69 18.93
C TYR A 512 19.97 2.37 20.17
N ASP A 513 19.86 1.68 21.31
CA ASP A 513 19.28 2.23 22.54
C ASP A 513 20.10 3.38 23.11
N LYS A 514 21.43 3.31 23.00
CA LYS A 514 22.30 4.43 23.33
C LYS A 514 22.03 5.64 22.41
N SER A 515 21.97 5.40 21.11
CA SER A 515 21.69 6.45 20.12
C SER A 515 20.29 7.05 20.31
N LEU A 516 19.30 6.21 20.63
CA LEU A 516 17.94 6.61 20.96
C LEU A 516 17.92 7.50 22.19
N ARG A 517 18.64 7.14 23.26
CA ARG A 517 18.75 7.97 24.45
C ARG A 517 19.37 9.33 24.14
N GLU A 518 20.51 9.35 23.45
CA GLU A 518 21.16 10.60 23.03
C GLU A 518 20.22 11.47 22.19
N ALA A 519 19.44 10.84 21.32
CA ALA A 519 18.43 11.52 20.51
C ALA A 519 17.25 12.04 21.32
N PHE A 520 17.03 11.68 22.58
CA PHE A 520 15.98 12.26 23.45
C PHE A 520 16.55 13.22 24.51
N GLU A 521 17.88 13.23 24.70
CA GLU A 521 18.58 14.13 25.63
C GLU A 521 19.01 15.46 24.98
N ARG A 522 19.12 15.50 23.64
CA ARG A 522 19.32 16.73 22.86
C ARG A 522 18.06 17.58 22.78
#